data_AF-A0RR52-F1
#
_entry.id   AF-A0RR52-F1
#
_cell.length_a   1.000
_cell.length_b   1.000
_cell.length_c   1.000
_cell.angle_alpha   90.00
_cell.angle_beta   90.00
_cell.angle_gamma   90.00
#
_symmetry.space_group_name_H-M   'P 1'
#
loop_
_entity.id
_entity.type
_entity.pdbx_description
1 polymer ?
#
loop_
_entity_poly.entity_id
_entity_poly.type
_entity_poly.pdbx_seq_one_letter_code
_entity_poly.pdbx_strand_id
1 'polypeptide(L)' 'MITTGSINDYYKLGGVSYKAADLCTDKLLFHKKLRNLTNETMGGGIPSK' A
#
# COMPACT_ATOMS: atom_id res chain seq x y z
N MET A 1 7.76 -8.34 15.17
CA MET A 1 8.26 -7.05 14.66
C MET A 1 7.33 -5.97 15.18
N ILE A 2 7.83 -5.02 15.97
CA ILE A 2 7.01 -3.89 16.49
C ILE A 2 7.24 -2.73 15.55
N THR A 3 6.18 -2.17 14.97
CA THR A 3 6.25 -1.01 14.08
C THR A 3 5.48 0.15 14.69
N THR A 4 5.84 1.39 14.38
CA THR A 4 5.08 2.55 14.84
C THR A 4 3.60 2.47 14.42
N GLY A 5 3.30 1.79 13.32
CA GLY A 5 1.92 1.54 12.90
C GLY A 5 1.12 0.65 13.86
N SER A 6 1.76 -0.34 14.53
CA SER A 6 1.08 -1.14 15.56
C SER A 6 0.71 -0.32 16.80
N ILE A 7 1.53 0.67 17.15
CA ILE A 7 1.27 1.59 18.27
C ILE A 7 0.12 2.54 17.90
N ASN A 8 0.15 3.09 16.69
CA ASN A 8 -0.92 3.97 16.19
C ASN A 8 -2.27 3.27 16.19
N ASP A 9 -2.33 2.02 15.70
CA ASP A 9 -3.56 1.23 15.66
C ASP A 9 -4.07 0.90 17.08
N TYR A 10 -3.17 0.55 18.01
CA TYR A 10 -3.53 0.18 19.38
C TYR A 10 -4.11 1.37 20.17
N TYR A 11 -3.46 2.53 20.08
CA TYR A 11 -3.87 3.74 20.80
C TYR A 11 -4.88 4.60 20.02
N LYS A 12 -5.33 4.15 18.84
CA LYS A 12 -6.21 4.91 17.93
C LYS A 12 -5.69 6.30 17.61
N LEU A 13 -4.36 6.41 17.43
CA LEU A 13 -3.70 7.67 17.08
C LEU A 13 -3.78 7.90 15.56
N GLY A 14 -3.81 9.16 15.16
CA GLY A 14 -3.69 9.52 13.75
C GLY A 14 -2.29 9.19 13.22
N GLY A 15 -2.20 8.45 12.12
CA GLY A 15 -0.93 8.08 11.53
C GLY A 15 -1.03 6.89 10.56
N VAL A 16 0.14 6.41 10.13
CA VAL A 16 0.24 5.19 9.30
C VAL A 16 -0.15 3.99 10.14
N SER A 17 -1.08 3.17 9.65
CA SER A 17 -1.51 1.94 10.31
C SER A 17 -0.47 0.83 10.19
N TYR A 18 -0.57 -0.18 11.04
CA TYR A 18 0.32 -1.35 10.99
C TYR A 18 0.31 -1.99 9.60
N LYS A 19 -0.87 -2.20 9.03
CA LYS A 19 -1.02 -2.84 7.70
C LYS A 19 -0.38 -2.04 6.58
N ALA A 20 -0.48 -0.72 6.64
CA ALA A 20 0.16 0.16 5.66
C ALA A 20 1.68 0.14 5.82
N ALA A 21 2.18 0.17 7.06
CA ALA A 21 3.61 0.03 7.34
C ALA A 21 4.16 -1.31 6.85
N ASP A 22 3.45 -2.41 7.13
CA ASP A 22 3.82 -3.77 6.73
C ASP A 22 3.90 -3.92 5.20
N LEU A 23 2.90 -3.38 4.49
CA LEU A 23 2.90 -3.33 3.02
C LEU A 23 4.10 -2.57 2.46
N CYS A 24 4.49 -1.45 3.08
CA CYS A 24 5.63 -0.64 2.63
C CYS A 24 6.98 -1.29 2.95
N THR A 25 7.06 -2.14 3.99
CA THR A 25 8.30 -2.85 4.35
C THR A 25 8.54 -4.12 3.54
N ASP A 26 7.47 -4.74 3.00
CA ASP A 26 7.61 -5.89 2.11
C ASP A 26 7.77 -5.43 0.65
N LYS A 27 9.00 -5.49 0.13
CA LYS A 27 9.34 -5.11 -1.24
C LYS A 27 8.48 -5.83 -2.29
N LEU A 28 8.24 -7.13 -2.13
CA LEU A 28 7.48 -7.91 -3.12
C LEU A 28 6.00 -7.51 -3.09
N LEU A 29 5.44 -7.40 -1.88
CA LEU A 29 4.04 -7.01 -1.70
C LEU A 29 3.79 -5.59 -2.17
N PHE A 30 4.71 -4.67 -1.90
CA PHE A 30 4.70 -3.30 -2.37
C PHE A 30 4.70 -3.23 -3.90
N HIS A 31 5.65 -3.89 -4.57
CA HIS A 31 5.70 -3.93 -6.03
C HIS A 31 4.47 -4.59 -6.66
N LYS A 32 3.92 -5.64 -6.03
CA LYS A 32 2.68 -6.28 -6.48
C LYS A 32 1.50 -5.31 -6.39
N LYS A 33 1.37 -4.59 -5.28
CA LYS A 33 0.30 -3.60 -5.10
C LYS A 33 0.43 -2.45 -6.09
N LEU A 34 1.64 -1.94 -6.31
CA LEU A 34 1.91 -0.91 -7.32
C LEU A 34 1.53 -1.38 -8.74
N ARG A 35 1.94 -2.59 -9.15
CA ARG A 35 1.60 -3.13 -10.46
C ARG A 35 0.09 -3.32 -10.64
N ASN A 36 -0.60 -3.80 -9.62
CA ASN A 36 -2.06 -3.93 -9.67
C ASN A 36 -2.73 -2.56 -9.85
N LEU A 37 -2.30 -1.54 -9.10
CA LEU A 37 -2.80 -0.18 -9.24
C LEU A 37 -2.48 0.41 -10.63
N THR A 38 -1.28 0.17 -11.18
CA THR A 38 -0.95 0.56 -12.55
C THR A 38 -1.87 -0.13 -13.56
N ASN A 39 -2.16 -1.42 -13.42
CA ASN A 39 -3.06 -2.14 -14.31
C ASN A 39 -4.52 -1.66 -14.19
N GLU A 40 -4.97 -1.31 -12.99
CA GLU A 40 -6.30 -0.72 -12.77
C GLU A 40 -6.38 0.69 -13.35
N THR A 41 -5.28 1.46 -13.27
CA THR A 41 -5.20 2.84 -13.80
C THR A 41 -5.00 2.87 -15.32
N MET A 42 -4.32 1.87 -15.91
CA MET A 42 -4.03 1.75 -17.34
C MET A 42 -5.00 0.82 -18.09
N GLY A 43 -5.92 0.16 -17.37
CA GLY A 43 -7.04 -0.61 -17.95
C GLY A 43 -8.17 0.27 -18.49
N GLY A 44 -8.11 1.59 -18.27
CA GLY A 44 -8.85 2.60 -19.03
C GLY A 44 -8.01 3.01 -20.25
N GLY A 45 -8.35 2.47 -21.41
CA GLY A 45 -7.51 2.50 -22.62
C GLY A 45 -7.01 3.88 -23.05
N ILE A 46 -5.79 3.88 -23.59
CA ILE A 46 -5.37 4.88 -24.58
C ILE A 46 -6.13 4.51 -25.86
N PRO A 47 -7.00 5.37 -26.41
CA PRO A 47 -7.60 5.10 -27.71
C PRO A 47 -6.48 5.14 -28.76
N SER A 48 -6.08 3.97 -29.25
CA SER A 48 -5.27 3.88 -30.47
C SER A 48 -6.12 4.42 -31.62
N LYS A 49 -5.69 5.55 -32.17
CA LYS A 49 -6.22 6.12 -33.41
C LYS A 49 -5.69 5.36 -34.61
#